data_AF-A0A8J7K3Y0-F1
#
_entry.id   AF-A0A8J7K3Y0-F1
#
_cell.length_a   1.000
_cell.length_b   1.000
_cell.length_c   1.000
_cell.angle_alpha   90.00
_cell.angle_beta   90.00
_cell.angle_gamma   90.00
#
_symmetry.space_group_name_H-M   'P 1'
#
loop_
_entity.id
_entity.type
_entity.pdbx_description
1 polymer ?
#
loop_
_entity_poly.entity_id
_entity_poly.type
_entity_poly.pdbx_seq_one_letter_code
_entity_poly.pdbx_strand_id
1 'polypeptide(L)' 'MIEPDYPKILMSFTYREYKIEIERDNINQHNKQDIYSAWVNYNGGYAVAVPYALTPSEAITKSKQWIDERLNAES' A
#
# COMPACT_ATOMS: atom_id res chain seq x y z
N MET A 1 13.95 22.91 12.37
CA MET A 1 13.64 21.57 12.92
C MET A 1 13.07 20.76 11.77
N ILE A 2 13.71 19.66 11.37
CA ILE A 2 13.22 18.81 10.28
C ILE A 2 12.17 17.89 10.91
N GLU A 3 10.90 18.03 10.50
CA GLU A 3 9.88 17.06 10.89
C GLU A 3 10.23 15.71 10.24
N PRO A 4 10.25 14.61 11.00
CA PRO A 4 10.43 13.29 10.41
C PRO A 4 9.23 12.98 9.52
N ASP A 5 9.51 12.55 8.30
CA ASP A 5 8.48 12.13 7.36
C ASP A 5 8.02 10.72 7.70
N TYR A 6 7.04 10.63 8.61
CA TYR A 6 6.45 9.36 9.01
C TYR A 6 5.44 8.89 7.95
N PRO A 7 5.42 7.58 7.62
CA PRO A 7 4.42 7.00 6.75
C PRO A 7 3.01 7.37 7.23
N LYS A 8 2.25 8.08 6.39
CA LYS A 8 0.87 8.45 6.70
C LYS A 8 -0.03 7.31 6.28
N ILE A 9 -0.06 6.26 7.11
CA ILE A 9 -0.97 5.13 6.93
C ILE A 9 -2.40 5.67 7.00
N LEU A 10 -3.07 5.66 5.86
CA LEU A 10 -4.45 6.09 5.71
C LEU A 10 -5.42 5.00 6.18
N MET A 11 -5.08 3.73 5.93
CA MET A 11 -5.95 2.60 6.19
C MET A 11 -5.15 1.31 6.38
N SER A 12 -5.65 0.44 7.25
CA SER A 12 -5.11 -0.90 7.48
C SER A 12 -6.25 -1.91 7.53
N PHE A 13 -6.17 -3.00 6.77
CA PHE A 13 -7.18 -4.07 6.76
C PHE A 13 -6.58 -5.43 6.36
N THR A 14 -7.27 -6.51 6.70
CA THR A 14 -6.85 -7.88 6.34
C THR A 14 -7.55 -8.37 5.08
N TYR A 15 -6.82 -9.07 4.21
CA TYR A 15 -7.34 -9.78 3.05
C TYR A 15 -6.62 -11.13 2.90
N ARG A 16 -7.35 -12.24 3.00
CA ARG A 16 -6.82 -13.63 2.90
C ARG A 16 -5.59 -13.88 3.79
N GLU A 17 -5.66 -13.50 5.07
CA GLU A 17 -4.56 -13.59 6.06
C GLU A 17 -3.38 -12.62 5.84
N TYR A 18 -3.43 -11.76 4.82
CA TYR A 18 -2.45 -10.70 4.62
C TYR A 18 -2.96 -9.38 5.20
N LYS A 19 -2.15 -8.68 5.99
CA LYS A 19 -2.44 -7.32 6.43
C LYS A 19 -1.99 -6.33 5.36
N ILE A 20 -2.92 -5.56 4.81
CA ILE A 20 -2.66 -4.49 3.85
C ILE A 20 -2.67 -3.15 4.59
N GLU A 21 -1.63 -2.35 4.41
CA GLU A 21 -1.51 -0.97 4.88
C GLU A 21 -1.42 -0.05 3.66
N ILE A 22 -2.40 0.85 3.52
CA ILE A 22 -2.40 1.88 2.48
C ILE A 22 -1.79 3.15 3.08
N GLU A 23 -0.71 3.60 2.47
CA GLU A 23 -0.03 4.84 2.82
C GLU A 23 -0.37 5.92 1.79
N ARG A 24 -0.54 7.15 2.27
CA ARG A 24 -0.77 8.33 1.43
C ARG A 24 0.41 9.26 1.51
N ASP A 25 0.97 9.60 0.36
CA ASP A 25 2.01 10.62 0.25
C ASP A 25 1.57 11.75 -0.69
N ASN A 26 2.24 12.89 -0.61
CA ASN A 26 2.00 14.05 -1.44
C ASN A 26 3.30 14.41 -2.20
N ILE A 27 3.40 13.98 -3.46
CA ILE A 27 4.63 14.18 -4.26
C ILE A 27 4.90 15.67 -4.55
N ASN A 28 3.90 16.55 -4.39
CA ASN A 28 4.05 17.94 -4.80
C ASN A 28 3.26 18.91 -3.94
N GLN A 29 3.96 19.65 -3.06
CA GLN A 29 3.38 20.73 -2.26
C GLN A 29 2.70 21.82 -3.13
N HIS A 30 3.11 21.96 -4.39
CA HIS A 30 2.50 22.88 -5.35
C HIS A 30 1.23 22.33 -6.03
N ASN A 31 1.16 21.02 -6.30
CA ASN A 31 0.14 20.43 -7.18
C ASN A 31 -0.96 19.70 -6.41
N LYS A 32 -0.79 19.54 -5.08
CA LYS A 32 -1.74 18.86 -4.16
C LYS A 32 -2.16 17.46 -4.63
N GLN A 33 -1.31 16.77 -5.38
CA GLN A 33 -1.63 15.44 -5.88
C GLN A 33 -1.21 14.41 -4.83
N ASP A 34 -2.22 13.80 -4.20
CA ASP A 34 -2.02 12.65 -3.33
C ASP A 34 -1.69 11.41 -4.17
N ILE A 35 -0.75 10.61 -3.67
CA ILE A 35 -0.41 9.30 -4.19
C ILE A 35 -0.59 8.27 -3.09
N TYR A 36 -0.73 7.02 -3.51
CA TYR A 36 -1.01 5.91 -2.61
C TYR A 36 -0.06 4.76 -2.87
N SER A 37 0.46 4.18 -1.80
CA SER A 37 1.23 2.94 -1.81
C SER A 37 0.48 1.89 -0.97
N ALA A 38 0.73 0.61 -1.25
CA ALA A 38 0.19 -0.50 -0.48
C ALA A 38 1.31 -1.41 -0.01
N TRP A 39 1.43 -1.54 1.31
CA TRP A 39 2.31 -2.48 1.98
C TRP A 39 1.51 -3.71 2.40
N VAL A 40 2.11 -4.88 2.23
CA VAL A 40 1.52 -6.16 2.60
C VAL A 40 2.42 -6.84 3.62
N ASN A 41 1.87 -7.10 4.80
CA ASN A 41 2.49 -7.87 5.87
C ASN A 41 1.87 -9.27 5.92
N TYR A 42 2.74 -10.27 5.99
CA TYR A 42 2.42 -11.69 6.13
C TYR A 42 3.43 -12.34 7.09
N ASN A 43 3.16 -13.56 7.53
CA ASN A 43 4.02 -14.28 8.49
C ASN A 43 5.51 -14.34 8.08
N GLY A 44 5.82 -14.26 6.78
CA GLY A 44 7.18 -14.29 6.25
C GLY A 44 7.87 -12.94 6.10
N GLY A 45 7.18 -11.81 6.33
CA GLY A 45 7.77 -10.47 6.25
C GLY A 45 6.83 -9.40 5.70
N TYR A 46 7.45 -8.32 5.22
CA TYR A 46 6.78 -7.15 4.64
C TYR A 46 7.17 -6.99 3.17
N ALA A 47 6.22 -6.63 2.32
CA ALA A 47 6.45 -6.34 0.91
C ALA A 47 5.69 -5.09 0.47
N VAL A 48 6.27 -4.33 -0.46
CA VAL A 48 5.54 -3.29 -1.20
C VAL A 48 4.78 -3.97 -2.33
N ALA A 49 3.46 -4.14 -2.17
CA ALA A 49 2.61 -4.73 -3.21
C ALA A 49 2.25 -3.71 -4.29
N VAL A 50 2.08 -2.44 -3.90
CA VAL A 50 1.78 -1.35 -4.83
C VAL A 50 2.68 -0.16 -4.50
N PRO A 51 3.71 0.13 -5.31
CA PRO A 51 4.59 1.27 -5.06
C PRO A 51 3.92 2.61 -5.41
N TYR A 52 2.88 2.58 -6.26
CA TYR A 52 2.22 3.80 -6.75
C TYR A 52 0.79 3.53 -7.24
N ALA A 53 -0.13 4.37 -6.79
CA ALA A 53 -1.51 4.49 -7.25
C ALA A 53 -1.98 5.94 -7.09
N LEU A 54 -2.89 6.36 -7.97
CA LEU A 54 -3.44 7.73 -7.97
C LEU A 54 -4.67 7.86 -7.06
N THR A 55 -5.27 6.74 -6.67
CA THR A 55 -6.44 6.73 -5.78
C THR A 55 -6.33 5.62 -4.73
N PRO A 56 -6.99 5.74 -3.58
CA PRO A 56 -7.03 4.67 -2.59
C PRO A 56 -7.64 3.39 -3.15
N SER A 57 -8.70 3.51 -3.96
CA SER A 57 -9.40 2.37 -4.56
C SER A 57 -8.48 1.58 -5.51
N GLU A 58 -7.67 2.29 -6.30
CA GLU A 58 -6.66 1.67 -7.15
C GLU A 58 -5.61 0.93 -6.33
N ALA A 59 -5.11 1.53 -5.25
CA ALA A 59 -4.14 0.89 -4.35
C ALA A 59 -4.71 -0.41 -3.74
N ILE A 60 -5.96 -0.36 -3.26
CA ILE A 60 -6.67 -1.53 -2.69
C ILE A 60 -6.86 -2.63 -3.75
N THR A 61 -7.26 -2.26 -4.95
CA THR A 61 -7.54 -3.22 -6.02
C THR A 61 -6.26 -3.94 -6.42
N LYS A 62 -5.20 -3.17 -6.67
CA LYS A 62 -3.89 -3.72 -7.05
C LYS A 62 -3.26 -4.54 -5.93
N SER A 63 -3.42 -4.15 -4.66
CA SER A 63 -2.89 -4.95 -3.53
C SER A 63 -3.57 -6.31 -3.41
N LYS A 64 -4.89 -6.38 -3.67
CA LYS A 64 -5.61 -7.66 -3.68
C LYS A 64 -5.18 -8.55 -4.83
N GLN A 65 -5.05 -7.98 -6.03
CA GLN A 65 -4.55 -8.69 -7.22
C GLN A 65 -3.15 -9.28 -6.97
N TRP A 66 -2.24 -8.50 -6.39
CA TRP A 66 -0.91 -8.97 -6.03
C TRP A 66 -0.94 -10.16 -5.06
N ILE A 67 -1.85 -10.15 -4.06
CA ILE A 67 -2.03 -11.28 -3.13
C ILE A 67 -2.60 -12.50 -3.86
N ASP A 68 -3.62 -12.31 -4.69
CA ASP A 68 -4.25 -13.39 -5.45
C ASP A 68 -3.24 -14.05 -6.40
N GLU A 69 -2.42 -13.27 -7.11
CA GLU A 69 -1.35 -13.77 -7.99
C GLU A 69 -0.32 -14.60 -7.22
N ARG A 70 0.07 -14.14 -6.03
CA ARG A 70 1.06 -14.81 -5.19
C ARG A 70 0.54 -16.15 -4.65
N LEU A 71 -0.71 -16.19 -4.19
CA LEU A 71 -1.37 -17.43 -3.75
C LEU A 71 -1.54 -18.42 -4.90
N ASN A 72 -1.85 -17.95 -6.10
CA ASN A 72 -1.95 -18.80 -7.28
C ASN A 72 -0.58 -19.36 -7.72
N ALA A 73 0.51 -18.63 -7.50
CA ALA A 73 1.86 -19.10 -7.82
C ALA A 73 2.43 -20.12 -6.82
N GLU A 74 1.86 -20.18 -5.61
CA GLU A 74 2.23 -21.14 -4.56
C GLU A 74 1.43 -22.46 -4.62
N SER A 75 0.46 -22.57 -5.54
CA SER A 75 -0.44 -23.72 -5.75
C SER A 75 0.05 -24.64 -6.86
#